data_AF-A0A1J3G686-F1
#
_entry.id   AF-A0A1J3G686-F1
#
_cell.length_a   1.000
_cell.length_b   1.000
_cell.length_c   1.000
_cell.angle_alpha   90.00
_cell.angle_beta   90.00
_cell.angle_gamma   90.00
#
_symmetry.space_group_name_H-M   'P 1'
#
loop_
_entity.id
_entity.type
_entity.pdbx_description
1 polymer ?
#
loop_
_entity_poly.entity_id
_entity_poly.type
_entity_poly.pdbx_seq_one_letter_code
_entity_poly.pdbx_strand_id
1 'polypeptide(L)'
;EIGDFDYVIISSGHWHFRPSVYYENGTISGCHYCQLPNVTDLTMFYGYRKAFRTAFKVILDLESFNGVMYLRTFAPSHFEGGLWNEGGNCLRKRPYKSNETQDEVTMKLHKIQLEEFRRAEEEAKKKGKRLRLLDTTQAMWLRPDGHPSRYGHIP
;
A
#
# COMPACT_ATOMS: atom_id res chain seq x y z
N GLU A 1 10.09 15.32 15.11
CA GLU A 1 10.51 14.51 13.93
C GLU A 1 10.04 13.06 14.10
N ILE A 2 10.29 12.14 13.14
CA ILE A 2 9.85 10.72 13.27
C ILE A 2 10.45 10.05 14.52
N GLY A 3 11.65 10.46 14.95
CA GLY A 3 12.35 9.90 16.11
C GLY A 3 11.61 10.08 17.45
N ASP A 4 10.72 11.07 17.55
CA ASP A 4 10.01 11.40 18.79
C ASP A 4 8.76 10.53 19.02
N PHE A 5 8.39 9.67 18.06
CA PHE A 5 7.19 8.84 18.16
C PHE A 5 7.50 7.46 18.74
N ASP A 6 6.71 7.03 19.71
CA ASP A 6 6.73 5.66 20.23
C ASP A 6 6.20 4.64 19.22
N TYR A 7 5.29 5.08 18.35
CA TYR A 7 4.60 4.24 17.37
C TYR A 7 4.47 4.95 16.04
N VAL A 8 4.88 4.27 14.97
CA VAL A 8 4.73 4.75 13.59
C VAL A 8 3.97 3.71 12.80
N ILE A 9 2.84 4.08 12.19
CA ILE A 9 2.05 3.18 11.35
C ILE A 9 2.19 3.65 9.90
N ILE A 10 2.83 2.82 9.07
CA ILE A 10 2.95 3.06 7.63
C ILE A 10 1.81 2.31 6.93
N SER A 11 1.04 3.05 6.13
CA SER A 11 0.02 2.49 5.23
C SER A 11 -0.01 3.28 3.93
N SER A 12 -0.05 2.57 2.80
CA SER A 12 -0.15 3.16 1.46
C SER A 12 -0.78 2.13 0.51
N GLY A 13 -1.46 2.61 -0.54
CA GLY A 13 -2.30 1.76 -1.39
C GLY A 13 -2.83 2.45 -2.65
N HIS A 14 -4.07 2.93 -2.60
CA HIS A 14 -4.85 3.35 -3.78
C HIS A 14 -4.24 4.47 -4.64
N TRP A 15 -3.38 5.32 -4.09
CA TRP A 15 -2.80 6.42 -4.86
C TRP A 15 -1.79 5.96 -5.91
N HIS A 16 -1.18 4.78 -5.73
CA HIS A 16 -0.21 4.23 -6.69
C HIS A 16 -0.87 3.78 -8.00
N PHE A 17 -2.19 3.68 -8.05
CA PHE A 17 -2.92 3.38 -9.28
C PHE A 17 -2.95 4.59 -10.23
N ARG A 18 -2.69 5.80 -9.72
CA ARG A 18 -2.73 7.04 -10.51
C ARG A 18 -1.50 7.15 -11.42
N PRO A 19 -1.67 7.72 -12.63
CA PRO A 19 -0.55 8.04 -13.50
C PRO A 19 0.51 8.82 -12.75
N SER A 20 1.75 8.37 -12.83
CA SER A 20 2.85 8.90 -12.00
C SER A 20 4.16 8.89 -12.77
N VAL A 21 4.99 9.92 -12.59
CA VAL A 21 6.39 9.94 -13.04
C VAL A 21 7.28 9.73 -11.82
N TYR A 22 8.22 8.80 -11.91
CA TYR A 22 9.11 8.46 -10.81
C TYR A 22 10.44 9.18 -10.96
N TYR A 23 10.85 9.84 -9.89
CA TYR A 23 12.13 10.53 -9.81
C TYR A 23 13.04 9.83 -8.79
N GLU A 24 14.28 9.59 -9.18
CA GLU A 24 15.35 9.08 -8.32
C GLU A 24 16.58 9.97 -8.47
N ASN A 25 17.05 10.53 -7.35
CA ASN A 25 18.19 11.46 -7.32
C ASN A 25 18.04 12.64 -8.31
N GLY A 26 16.82 13.17 -8.43
CA GLY A 26 16.51 14.28 -9.34
C GLY A 26 16.30 13.89 -10.81
N THR A 27 16.47 12.61 -11.16
CA THR A 27 16.36 12.12 -12.55
C THR A 27 15.13 11.24 -12.71
N ILE A 28 14.48 11.30 -13.88
CA ILE A 28 13.35 10.42 -14.20
C ILE A 28 13.87 8.98 -14.30
N SER A 29 13.37 8.09 -13.43
CA SER A 29 13.67 6.66 -13.47
C SER A 29 12.67 5.89 -14.35
N GLY A 30 11.45 6.42 -14.50
CA GLY A 30 10.40 5.88 -15.36
C GLY A 30 9.04 6.43 -14.97
N CYS A 31 7.97 5.76 -15.36
CA CYS A 31 6.62 6.19 -15.02
C CYS A 31 5.63 5.03 -14.88
N HIS A 32 4.38 5.34 -14.56
CA HIS A 32 3.21 4.49 -14.68
C HIS A 32 2.15 5.25 -15.44
N TYR A 33 1.71 4.73 -16.59
CA TYR A 33 0.62 5.30 -17.41
C TYR A 33 0.79 6.79 -17.74
N CYS A 34 2.01 7.28 -17.94
CA CYS A 34 2.26 8.71 -18.14
C CYS A 34 2.11 9.21 -19.59
N GLN A 35 2.11 8.29 -20.58
CA GLN A 35 2.04 8.61 -22.01
C GLN A 35 3.12 9.61 -22.50
N LEU A 36 4.25 9.69 -21.79
CA LEU A 36 5.36 10.57 -22.16
C LEU A 36 6.29 9.87 -23.15
N PRO A 37 6.72 10.55 -24.24
CA PRO A 37 7.69 9.99 -25.16
C PRO A 37 9.04 9.78 -24.45
N ASN A 38 9.74 8.70 -24.80
CA ASN A 38 11.07 8.35 -24.26
C ASN A 38 11.13 8.14 -22.73
N VAL A 39 10.00 7.86 -22.07
CA VAL A 39 9.97 7.48 -20.65
C VAL A 39 9.42 6.06 -20.52
N THR A 40 10.21 5.16 -19.93
CA THR A 40 9.80 3.77 -19.72
C THR A 40 8.64 3.67 -18.74
N ASP A 41 7.58 2.95 -19.13
CA ASP A 41 6.53 2.55 -18.19
C ASP A 41 7.03 1.38 -17.32
N LEU A 42 7.30 1.67 -16.05
CA LEU A 42 7.75 0.71 -15.04
C LEU A 42 6.58 0.10 -14.27
N THR A 43 5.35 0.48 -14.61
CA THR A 43 4.10 0.15 -13.93
C THR A 43 3.98 0.74 -12.51
N MET A 44 2.76 0.73 -11.98
CA MET A 44 2.51 1.11 -10.58
C MET A 44 3.31 0.25 -9.58
N PHE A 45 3.63 -1.00 -9.91
CA PHE A 45 4.26 -1.93 -8.98
C PHE A 45 5.72 -1.55 -8.67
N TYR A 46 6.40 -0.88 -9.62
CA TYR A 46 7.74 -0.35 -9.37
C TYR A 46 7.73 0.75 -8.32
N GLY A 47 6.90 1.78 -8.52
CA GLY A 47 6.72 2.88 -7.58
C GLY A 47 6.26 2.40 -6.22
N TYR A 48 5.28 1.49 -6.19
CA TYR A 48 4.76 0.88 -4.97
C TYR A 48 5.85 0.18 -4.16
N ARG A 49 6.65 -0.68 -4.81
CA ARG A 49 7.77 -1.38 -4.16
C ARG A 49 8.82 -0.40 -3.63
N LYS A 50 9.19 0.59 -4.43
CA LYS A 50 10.20 1.59 -4.07
C LYS A 50 9.75 2.46 -2.90
N ALA A 51 8.48 2.84 -2.84
CA ALA A 51 7.93 3.62 -1.73
C ALA A 51 8.10 2.92 -0.37
N PHE A 52 7.71 1.64 -0.26
CA PHE A 52 7.90 0.87 0.97
C PHE A 52 9.37 0.66 1.31
N ARG A 53 10.19 0.29 0.31
CA ARG A 53 11.64 0.12 0.50
C ARG A 53 12.29 1.37 1.08
N THR A 54 11.97 2.54 0.52
CA THR A 54 12.51 3.83 0.96
C THR A 54 12.00 4.18 2.36
N ALA A 55 10.70 4.05 2.61
CA ALA A 55 10.12 4.37 3.93
C ALA A 55 10.72 3.49 5.03
N PHE A 56 10.86 2.19 4.80
CA PHE A 56 11.48 1.28 5.76
C PHE A 56 12.95 1.59 5.98
N LYS A 57 13.70 1.88 4.91
CA LYS A 57 15.11 2.27 5.02
C LYS A 57 15.27 3.50 5.92
N VAL A 58 14.42 4.52 5.77
CA VAL A 58 14.46 5.71 6.63
C VAL A 58 14.25 5.35 8.11
N ILE A 59 13.27 4.50 8.43
CA ILE A 59 13.03 4.04 9.81
C ILE A 59 14.23 3.26 10.36
N LEU A 60 14.84 2.41 9.53
CA LEU A 60 15.96 1.57 9.94
C LEU A 60 17.27 2.34 10.12
N ASP A 61 17.48 3.39 9.32
CA ASP A 61 18.67 4.23 9.36
C ASP A 61 18.56 5.37 10.37
N LEU A 62 17.36 5.68 10.87
CA LEU A 62 17.15 6.74 11.85
C LEU A 62 17.56 6.29 13.26
N GLU A 63 18.71 6.78 13.74
CA GLU A 63 19.25 6.42 15.06
C GLU A 63 18.32 6.82 16.21
N SER A 64 17.72 8.01 16.13
CA SER A 64 16.83 8.55 17.17
C SER A 64 15.53 7.77 17.35
N PHE A 65 15.10 6.98 16.36
CA PHE A 65 13.86 6.23 16.44
C PHE A 65 13.99 4.96 17.29
N ASN A 66 13.43 5.01 18.50
CA ASN A 66 13.39 3.87 19.43
C ASN A 66 12.01 3.20 19.54
N GLY A 67 11.02 3.69 18.80
CA GLY A 67 9.64 3.19 18.81
C GLY A 67 9.43 1.83 18.13
N VAL A 68 8.16 1.52 17.85
CA VAL A 68 7.74 0.36 17.04
C VAL A 68 7.12 0.87 15.74
N MET A 69 7.63 0.38 14.61
CA MET A 69 7.01 0.65 13.31
C MET A 69 6.09 -0.51 12.91
N TYR A 70 4.86 -0.17 12.55
CA TYR A 70 3.87 -1.09 12.01
C TYR A 70 3.68 -0.85 10.52
N LEU A 71 3.68 -1.92 9.73
CA LEU A 71 3.08 -1.89 8.39
C LEU A 71 1.62 -2.34 8.50
N ARG A 72 0.68 -1.50 8.06
CA ARG A 72 -0.72 -1.89 7.84
C ARG A 72 -0.93 -2.17 6.36
N THR A 73 -1.14 -3.45 6.03
CA THR A 73 -1.22 -3.93 4.64
C THR A 73 -2.43 -3.36 3.89
N PHE A 74 -2.42 -3.53 2.57
CA PHE A 74 -3.38 -2.93 1.65
C PHE A 74 -4.83 -3.24 2.04
N ALA A 75 -5.69 -2.22 2.02
CA ALA A 75 -7.13 -2.36 2.24
C ALA A 75 -7.83 -2.32 0.88
N PRO A 76 -8.39 -3.43 0.37
CA PRO A 76 -8.92 -3.48 -0.99
C PRO A 76 -10.21 -2.68 -1.17
N SER A 77 -10.39 -2.20 -2.40
CA SER A 77 -11.65 -1.63 -2.89
C SER A 77 -12.63 -2.74 -3.29
N HIS A 78 -13.92 -2.49 -3.15
CA HIS A 78 -14.99 -3.41 -3.58
C HIS A 78 -16.05 -2.71 -4.46
N PHE A 79 -15.65 -1.63 -5.14
CA PHE A 79 -16.54 -0.94 -6.07
C PHE A 79 -16.91 -1.86 -7.24
N GLU A 80 -18.21 -1.99 -7.49
CA GLU A 80 -18.80 -2.70 -8.62
C GLU A 80 -19.51 -1.72 -9.55
N GLY A 81 -19.56 -2.03 -10.85
CA GLY A 81 -20.26 -1.20 -11.84
C GLY A 81 -19.58 0.13 -12.19
N GLY A 82 -18.33 0.35 -11.75
CA GLY A 82 -17.55 1.54 -12.05
C GLY A 82 -16.43 1.75 -11.03
N LEU A 83 -15.56 2.74 -11.26
CA LEU A 83 -14.59 3.19 -10.27
C LEU A 83 -15.28 4.00 -9.16
N TRP A 84 -14.55 4.22 -8.07
CA TRP A 84 -15.01 5.02 -6.93
C TRP A 84 -15.50 6.43 -7.30
N ASN A 85 -14.97 7.01 -8.39
CA ASN A 85 -15.29 8.33 -8.90
C ASN A 85 -16.07 8.31 -10.23
N GLU A 86 -16.53 7.14 -10.69
CA GLU A 86 -17.16 6.95 -12.01
C GLU A 86 -18.50 6.20 -11.89
N GLY A 87 -19.22 6.41 -10.80
CA GLY A 87 -20.55 5.83 -10.58
C GLY A 87 -20.56 4.40 -10.03
N GLY A 88 -19.39 3.84 -9.68
CA GLY A 88 -19.30 2.56 -8.99
C GLY A 88 -19.94 2.60 -7.60
N ASN A 89 -20.38 1.43 -7.11
CA ASN A 89 -20.93 1.30 -5.75
C ASN A 89 -20.45 0.01 -5.05
N CYS A 90 -20.45 0.03 -3.72
CA CYS A 90 -20.29 -1.17 -2.89
C CYS A 90 -21.68 -1.54 -2.32
N LEU A 91 -22.46 -2.36 -3.02
CA LEU A 91 -23.85 -2.68 -2.62
C LEU A 91 -24.00 -3.97 -1.82
N ARG A 92 -22.91 -4.75 -1.70
CA ARG A 92 -22.95 -6.01 -0.96
C ARG A 92 -23.23 -5.76 0.51
N LYS A 93 -24.14 -6.55 1.08
CA LYS A 93 -24.58 -6.44 2.49
C LYS A 93 -24.13 -7.62 3.35
N ARG A 94 -23.29 -8.50 2.80
CA ARG A 94 -22.74 -9.66 3.49
C ARG A 94 -21.25 -9.83 3.16
N PRO A 95 -20.46 -10.38 4.10
CA PRO A 95 -19.09 -10.77 3.84
C PRO A 95 -18.97 -11.77 2.68
N TYR A 96 -17.78 -11.81 2.07
CA TYR A 96 -17.42 -12.92 1.20
C TYR A 96 -17.19 -14.20 2.00
N LYS A 97 -17.43 -15.33 1.35
CA LYS A 97 -16.97 -16.64 1.81
C LYS A 97 -15.48 -16.80 1.53
N SER A 98 -14.83 -17.67 2.30
CA SER A 98 -13.39 -17.95 2.16
C SER A 98 -12.96 -18.47 0.79
N ASN A 99 -13.89 -18.96 -0.02
CA ASN A 99 -13.66 -19.49 -1.36
C ASN A 99 -13.93 -18.48 -2.49
N GLU A 100 -14.33 -17.24 -2.18
CA GLU A 100 -14.49 -16.20 -3.20
C GLU A 100 -13.12 -15.57 -3.55
N THR A 101 -12.78 -15.58 -4.84
CA THR A 101 -11.44 -15.29 -5.35
C THR A 101 -11.05 -13.82 -5.17
N GLN A 102 -9.83 -13.58 -4.67
CA GLN A 102 -9.19 -12.27 -4.63
C GLN A 102 -8.80 -11.78 -6.02
N ASP A 103 -8.91 -10.46 -6.25
CA ASP A 103 -8.40 -9.88 -7.49
C ASP A 103 -6.87 -9.94 -7.55
N GLU A 104 -6.33 -10.15 -8.74
CA GLU A 104 -4.89 -10.35 -8.97
C GLU A 104 -4.05 -9.14 -8.54
N VAL A 105 -4.58 -7.92 -8.70
CA VAL A 105 -3.85 -6.69 -8.37
C VAL A 105 -3.70 -6.56 -6.86
N THR A 106 -4.76 -6.79 -6.08
CA THR A 106 -4.71 -6.86 -4.62
C THR A 106 -3.68 -7.88 -4.15
N MET A 107 -3.67 -9.08 -4.75
CA MET A 107 -2.69 -10.12 -4.41
C MET A 107 -1.25 -9.68 -4.68
N LYS A 108 -1.03 -9.01 -5.81
CA LYS A 108 0.29 -8.51 -6.19
C LYS A 108 0.77 -7.38 -5.29
N LEU A 109 -0.11 -6.44 -4.93
CA LEU A 109 0.21 -5.37 -3.96
C LEU A 109 0.52 -5.94 -2.58
N HIS A 110 -0.29 -6.89 -2.12
CA HIS A 110 -0.07 -7.56 -0.86
C HIS A 110 1.28 -8.28 -0.83
N LYS A 111 1.58 -9.04 -1.89
CA LYS A 111 2.87 -9.74 -2.04
C LYS A 111 4.05 -8.76 -1.99
N ILE A 112 3.98 -7.62 -2.69
CA ILE A 112 5.05 -6.61 -2.64
C ILE A 112 5.26 -6.07 -1.22
N GLN A 113 4.16 -5.76 -0.50
CA GLN A 113 4.23 -5.31 0.89
C GLN A 113 4.92 -6.35 1.79
N LEU A 114 4.54 -7.62 1.69
CA LEU A 114 5.13 -8.69 2.48
C LEU A 114 6.61 -8.91 2.15
N GLU A 115 6.99 -8.83 0.88
CA GLU A 115 8.39 -8.99 0.45
C GLU A 115 9.28 -7.86 0.98
N GLU A 116 8.87 -6.60 0.82
CA GLU A 116 9.66 -5.46 1.33
C GLU A 116 9.65 -5.42 2.86
N PHE A 117 8.54 -5.81 3.52
CA PHE A 117 8.50 -5.90 4.97
C PHE A 117 9.45 -6.97 5.50
N ARG A 118 9.44 -8.18 4.95
CA ARG A 118 10.36 -9.27 5.35
C ARG A 118 11.81 -8.84 5.18
N ARG A 119 12.14 -8.18 4.06
CA ARG A 119 13.48 -7.62 3.84
C ARG A 119 13.85 -6.63 4.93
N ALA A 120 12.97 -5.70 5.27
CA ALA A 120 13.20 -4.70 6.31
C ALA A 120 13.28 -5.31 7.71
N GLU A 121 12.49 -6.34 8.00
CA GLU A 121 12.47 -7.06 9.27
C GLU A 121 13.81 -7.78 9.53
N GLU A 122 14.38 -8.42 8.51
CA GLU A 122 15.71 -9.03 8.61
C GLU A 122 16.82 -8.00 8.89
N GLU A 123 16.71 -6.80 8.33
CA GLU A 123 17.63 -5.70 8.63
C GLU A 123 17.38 -5.10 10.02
N ALA A 124 16.12 -4.99 10.43
CA ALA A 124 15.71 -4.51 11.74
C ALA A 124 16.32 -5.34 12.88
N LYS A 125 16.31 -6.68 12.73
CA LYS A 125 16.93 -7.61 13.69
C LYS A 125 18.41 -7.30 13.92
N LYS A 126 19.15 -6.97 12.86
CA LYS A 126 20.59 -6.64 12.93
C LYS A 126 20.84 -5.28 13.58
N LYS A 127 19.90 -4.33 13.42
CA LYS A 127 20.00 -2.96 13.95
C LYS A 127 19.30 -2.78 15.30
N GLY A 128 18.72 -3.83 15.89
CA GLY A 128 17.94 -3.73 17.13
C GLY A 128 16.64 -2.91 16.99
N LYS A 129 16.12 -2.73 15.77
CA LYS A 129 14.88 -1.98 15.51
C LYS A 129 13.65 -2.87 15.61
N ARG A 130 12.50 -2.29 15.97
CA ARG A 130 11.25 -3.02 16.18
C ARG A 130 10.26 -2.75 15.05
N LEU A 131 10.08 -3.76 14.20
CA LEU A 131 9.08 -3.78 13.13
C LEU A 131 7.97 -4.79 13.46
N ARG A 132 6.73 -4.47 13.08
CA ARG A 132 5.55 -5.33 13.26
C ARG A 132 4.64 -5.25 12.05
N LEU A 133 3.96 -6.35 11.75
CA LEU A 133 3.03 -6.44 10.63
C LEU A 133 1.59 -6.47 11.15
N LEU A 134 0.77 -5.55 10.67
CA LEU A 134 -0.69 -5.61 10.77
C LEU A 134 -1.20 -6.10 9.42
N ASP A 135 -1.23 -7.42 9.25
CA ASP A 135 -1.71 -8.02 8.01
C ASP A 135 -3.24 -8.05 7.98
N THR A 136 -3.81 -7.04 7.35
CA THR A 136 -5.25 -6.84 7.23
C THR A 136 -5.82 -7.16 5.85
N THR A 137 -4.98 -7.39 4.82
CA THR A 137 -5.46 -7.48 3.41
C THR A 137 -6.53 -8.54 3.24
N GLN A 138 -6.27 -9.77 3.73
CA GLN A 138 -7.22 -10.88 3.61
C GLN A 138 -8.53 -10.59 4.36
N ALA A 139 -8.42 -10.10 5.59
CA ALA A 139 -9.57 -9.79 6.42
C ALA A 139 -10.43 -8.68 5.78
N MET A 140 -9.81 -7.65 5.18
CA MET A 140 -10.52 -6.56 4.53
C MET A 140 -11.11 -6.98 3.18
N TRP A 141 -10.46 -7.86 2.42
CA TRP A 141 -11.02 -8.43 1.19
C TRP A 141 -12.34 -9.17 1.45
N LEU A 142 -12.45 -9.87 2.57
CA LEU A 142 -13.68 -10.60 2.89
C LEU A 142 -14.85 -9.69 3.28
N ARG A 143 -14.66 -8.36 3.33
CA ARG A 143 -15.62 -7.41 3.88
C ARG A 143 -16.08 -6.36 2.85
N PRO A 144 -16.67 -6.77 1.71
CA PRO A 144 -17.31 -5.83 0.80
C PRO A 144 -18.48 -5.09 1.46
N ASP A 145 -19.08 -5.69 2.50
CA ASP A 145 -20.13 -5.12 3.34
C ASP A 145 -19.65 -4.04 4.33
N GLY A 146 -18.34 -3.87 4.48
CA GLY A 146 -17.75 -2.88 5.38
C GLY A 146 -17.53 -1.50 4.76
N HIS A 147 -17.87 -1.30 3.49
CA HIS A 147 -17.65 -0.04 2.78
C HIS A 147 -18.81 0.95 3.01
N PRO A 148 -18.53 2.26 3.20
CA PRO A 148 -19.58 3.27 3.30
C PRO A 148 -20.33 3.46 1.97
N SER A 149 -19.77 2.97 0.85
CA SER A 149 -20.36 3.13 -0.49
C SER A 149 -20.61 4.62 -0.78
N ARG A 150 -21.70 4.95 -1.47
CA ARG A 150 -22.16 6.34 -1.69
C ARG A 150 -22.49 7.14 -0.43
N TYR A 151 -22.62 6.49 0.73
CA TYR A 151 -22.95 7.17 1.99
C TYR A 151 -21.72 7.71 2.73
N GLY A 152 -20.52 7.56 2.15
CA GLY A 152 -19.27 8.10 2.69
C GLY A 152 -18.99 9.57 2.33
N HIS A 153 -19.82 10.17 1.48
CA HIS A 153 -19.70 11.57 1.06
C HIS A 153 -20.92 12.37 1.52
N ILE A 154 -20.69 13.61 1.93
CA ILE A 154 -21.77 14.58 2.20
C ILE A 154 -22.44 14.92 0.86
N PRO A 155 -23.78 15.13 0.81
CA PRO A 155 -24.51 15.47 -0.41
C PRO A 155 -23.93 16.65 -1.19
#